data_AF-A0A524JBZ9-F1
#
_entry.id   AF-A0A524JBZ9-F1
#
_cell.length_a   1.000
_cell.length_b   1.000
_cell.length_c   1.000
_cell.angle_alpha   90.00
_cell.angle_beta   90.00
_cell.angle_gamma   90.00
#
_symmetry.space_group_name_H-M   'P 1'
#
loop_
_entity.id
_entity.type
_entity.pdbx_description
1 polymer ?
#
loop_
_entity_poly.entity_id
_entity_poly.type
_entity_poly.pdbx_seq_one_letter_code
_entity_poly.pdbx_strand_id
1 'polypeptide(L)' 'MGTSLTRFDVPAKVDGSARFGIDVSLPDMKYAAIKAAPVFGAKLKTVDDSEIVNMRGVHKIVRLNNAVAVVADGY' A
#
# COMPACT_ATOMS: atom_id res chain seq x y z
N MET A 1 -15.39 4.44 37.64
CA MET A 1 -13.95 4.15 37.59
C MET A 1 -13.73 2.81 38.26
N GLY A 2 -13.23 1.79 37.54
CA GLY A 2 -12.94 0.47 38.12
C GLY A 2 -13.77 -0.72 37.58
N THR A 3 -14.61 -0.54 36.56
CA THR A 3 -15.34 -1.64 35.92
C THR A 3 -14.80 -1.92 34.52
N SER A 4 -14.59 -3.21 34.20
CA SER A 4 -14.24 -3.65 32.86
C SER A 4 -15.48 -3.51 31.96
N LEU A 5 -15.50 -2.46 31.13
CA LEU A 5 -16.58 -2.25 30.16
C LEU A 5 -16.35 -3.10 28.92
N THR A 6 -17.43 -3.67 28.38
CA THR A 6 -17.37 -4.40 27.12
C THR A 6 -16.95 -3.48 25.99
N ARG A 7 -16.01 -3.95 25.18
CA ARG A 7 -15.48 -3.23 24.02
C ARG A 7 -16.47 -3.21 22.86
N PHE A 8 -16.91 -2.03 22.45
CA PHE A 8 -17.84 -1.84 21.33
C PHE A 8 -17.29 -2.30 19.98
N ASP A 9 -15.97 -2.34 19.81
CA ASP A 9 -15.31 -2.74 18.57
C ASP A 9 -15.13 -4.26 18.44
N VAL A 10 -15.34 -5.03 19.52
CA VAL A 10 -15.11 -6.48 19.52
C VAL A 10 -16.09 -7.22 18.60
N PRO A 11 -17.42 -6.99 18.66
CA PRO A 11 -18.36 -7.72 17.80
C PRO A 11 -17.99 -7.63 16.32
N ALA A 12 -17.77 -6.41 15.80
CA ALA A 12 -17.46 -6.19 14.40
C ALA A 12 -16.10 -6.78 13.96
N LYS A 13 -15.12 -6.84 14.88
CA LYS A 13 -13.79 -7.41 14.60
C LYS A 13 -13.78 -8.93 14.58
N VAL A 14 -14.69 -9.58 15.30
CA VAL A 14 -14.76 -11.05 15.38
C VAL A 14 -15.73 -11.68 14.38
N ASP A 15 -16.72 -10.91 13.91
CA ASP A 15 -17.68 -11.37 12.89
C ASP A 15 -17.31 -10.97 11.45
N GLY A 16 -16.27 -10.16 11.27
CA GLY A 16 -15.78 -9.72 9.96
C GLY A 16 -16.56 -8.55 9.35
N SER A 17 -17.49 -7.92 10.07
CA SER A 17 -18.23 -6.73 9.61
C SER A 17 -17.44 -5.43 9.76
N ALA A 18 -16.32 -5.44 10.50
CA ALA A 18 -15.42 -4.30 10.60
C ALA A 18 -14.82 -3.96 9.22
N ARG A 19 -14.93 -2.68 8.84
CA ARG A 19 -14.31 -2.15 7.61
C ARG A 19 -12.95 -1.54 7.92
N PHE A 20 -11.93 -2.04 7.25
CA PHE A 20 -10.57 -1.53 7.28
C PHE A 20 -10.27 -0.78 5.98
N GLY A 21 -9.19 0.02 5.96
CA GLY A 21 -8.79 0.74 4.75
C GLY A 21 -8.53 -0.17 3.54
N ILE A 22 -8.12 -1.42 3.79
CA ILE A 22 -7.89 -2.44 2.74
C ILE A 22 -9.19 -2.96 2.11
N ASP A 23 -10.34 -2.78 2.79
CA ASP A 23 -11.64 -3.24 2.29
C ASP A 23 -12.30 -2.19 1.38
N VAL A 24 -11.66 -1.03 1.20
CA VAL A 24 -12.16 0.05 0.35
C VAL A 24 -11.80 -0.24 -1.09
N SER A 25 -12.81 -0.22 -1.97
CA SER A 25 -12.64 -0.24 -3.41
C SER A 25 -13.42 0.92 -4.02
N LEU A 26 -12.76 1.73 -4.84
CA LEU A 26 -13.35 2.87 -5.53
C LEU A 26 -13.29 2.65 -7.04
N PRO A 27 -14.24 3.22 -7.81
CA PRO A 27 -14.11 3.29 -9.25
C PRO A 27 -12.76 3.91 -9.65
N ASP A 28 -12.07 3.26 -10.59
CA ASP A 28 -10.77 3.69 -11.12
C ASP A 28 -9.61 3.77 -10.10
N MET A 29 -9.75 3.14 -8.92
CA MET A 29 -8.71 3.12 -7.88
C MET A 29 -7.38 2.61 -8.42
N LYS A 30 -6.29 3.28 -8.06
CA LYS A 30 -4.92 2.89 -8.42
C LYS A 30 -4.24 2.20 -7.25
N TYR A 31 -3.41 1.23 -7.58
CA TYR A 31 -2.62 0.45 -6.66
C TYR A 31 -1.16 0.89 -6.75
N ALA A 32 -0.49 1.03 -5.61
CA ALA A 32 0.92 1.36 -5.55
C ALA A 32 1.69 0.24 -4.85
N ALA A 33 2.66 -0.34 -5.54
CA ALA A 33 3.60 -1.30 -4.96
C ALA A 33 4.96 -0.62 -4.76
N ILE A 34 5.57 -0.80 -3.59
CA ILE A 34 6.85 -0.19 -3.25
C ILE A 34 7.93 -1.25 -3.05
N LYS A 35 9.10 -1.02 -3.65
CA LYS A 35 10.32 -1.79 -3.41
C LYS A 35 11.33 -0.90 -2.69
N ALA A 36 11.50 -1.15 -1.40
CA ALA A 36 12.51 -0.49 -0.59
C ALA A 36 13.91 -1.07 -0.84
N ALA A 37 14.94 -0.27 -0.55
CA ALA A 37 16.31 -0.74 -0.52
C ALA A 37 16.44 -1.90 0.49
N PRO A 38 17.21 -2.96 0.15
CA PRO A 38 17.23 -4.19 0.95
C PRO A 38 17.89 -4.02 2.33
N VAL A 39 18.63 -2.93 2.53
CA VAL A 39 19.37 -2.65 3.76
C VAL A 39 18.90 -1.33 4.35
N PHE A 40 18.69 -1.32 5.66
CA PHE A 40 18.33 -0.11 6.40
C PHE A 40 19.39 0.98 6.23
N GLY A 41 18.96 2.21 5.98
CA GLY A 41 19.86 3.36 5.75
C GLY A 41 20.49 3.41 4.34
N ALA A 42 20.28 2.40 3.50
CA ALA A 42 20.73 2.45 2.12
C ALA A 42 19.91 3.45 1.29
N LYS A 43 20.57 4.10 0.33
CA LYS A 43 19.95 5.01 -0.63
C LYS A 43 19.73 4.32 -1.97
N LEU A 44 18.72 4.77 -2.69
CA LEU A 44 18.48 4.36 -4.06
C LEU A 44 19.62 4.87 -4.95
N LYS A 45 20.44 3.96 -5.50
CA LYS A 45 21.54 4.34 -6.39
C LYS A 45 21.02 4.58 -7.81
N THR A 46 20.40 3.56 -8.39
CA THR A 46 19.86 3.57 -9.75
C THR A 46 18.64 2.67 -9.81
N VAL A 47 17.70 3.01 -10.68
CA VAL A 47 16.58 2.17 -11.10
C VAL A 47 16.49 2.29 -12.61
N ASP A 48 16.40 1.14 -13.28
CA ASP A 48 16.02 1.07 -14.69
C ASP A 48 14.51 0.84 -14.76
N ASP A 49 13.80 1.82 -15.30
CA ASP A 49 12.35 1.83 -15.50
C ASP A 49 11.94 1.71 -16.98
N SER A 50 12.91 1.50 -17.88
CA SER A 50 12.69 1.50 -19.34
C SER A 50 11.67 0.46 -19.80
N GLU A 51 11.69 -0.74 -19.21
CA GLU A 51 10.78 -1.83 -19.57
C GLU A 51 9.36 -1.60 -19.06
N ILE A 52 9.21 -0.91 -17.93
CA ILE A 52 7.94 -0.81 -17.21
C ILE A 52 7.18 0.49 -17.47
N VAL A 53 7.85 1.55 -17.96
CA VAL A 53 7.23 2.86 -18.19
C VAL A 53 6.13 2.83 -19.25
N ASN A 54 6.21 1.91 -20.21
CA ASN A 54 5.23 1.76 -21.30
C ASN A 54 4.32 0.53 -21.11
N MET A 55 4.41 -0.15 -19.98
CA MET A 55 3.53 -1.29 -19.72
C MET A 55 2.09 -0.82 -19.55
N ARG A 56 1.16 -1.54 -20.19
CA ARG A 56 -0.27 -1.27 -20.06
C ARG A 56 -0.68 -1.32 -18.58
N GLY A 57 -1.32 -0.24 -18.14
CA GLY A 57 -1.84 -0.11 -16.78
C GLY A 57 -0.83 0.44 -15.77
N VAL A 58 0.43 0.70 -16.15
CA VAL A 58 1.37 1.49 -15.34
C VAL A 58 1.11 2.97 -15.61
N HIS A 59 0.89 3.73 -14.53
CA HIS A 59 0.61 5.17 -14.61
C HIS A 59 1.80 6.02 -14.18
N LYS A 60 2.54 5.58 -13.16
CA LYS A 60 3.63 6.38 -12.60
C LYS A 60 4.67 5.53 -11.88
N ILE A 61 5.91 5.94 -12.02
CA ILE A 61 7.05 5.39 -11.28
C ILE A 61 7.61 6.53 -10.43
N VAL A 62 7.61 6.34 -9.11
CA VAL A 62 8.04 7.34 -8.13
C VAL A 62 9.33 6.88 -7.49
N ARG A 63 10.40 7.66 -7.69
CA ARG A 63 11.70 7.42 -7.05
C ARG A 63 11.74 8.15 -5.71
N LEU A 64 11.97 7.41 -4.63
CA LEU A 64 12.19 7.93 -3.28
C LEU A 64 13.68 7.81 -2.92
N ASN A 65 14.08 8.44 -1.81
CA ASN A 65 15.46 8.43 -1.34
C ASN A 65 16.04 7.02 -1.13
N ASN A 66 15.20 6.07 -0.71
CA ASN A 66 15.58 4.69 -0.38
C ASN A 66 14.65 3.64 -0.99
N ALA A 67 13.80 4.01 -1.95
CA ALA A 67 12.79 3.10 -2.49
C ALA A 67 12.33 3.54 -3.88
N VAL A 68 11.70 2.64 -4.62
CA VAL A 68 10.93 2.94 -5.82
C VAL A 68 9.51 2.43 -5.66
N ALA A 69 8.53 3.25 -6.02
CA ALA A 69 7.12 2.87 -6.04
C ALA A 69 6.57 2.89 -7.47
N VAL A 70 5.74 1.92 -7.82
CA VAL A 70 5.05 1.83 -9.11
C VAL A 70 3.55 1.92 -8.85
N VAL A 71 2.88 2.83 -9.56
CA VAL A 71 1.44 3.06 -9.51
C VAL A 71 0.79 2.46 -10.75
N ALA A 72 -0.17 1.57 -10.57
CA ALA A 72 -0.84 0.83 -11.63
C ALA A 72 -2.35 0.67 -11.40
N ASP A 73 -3.07 0.17 -12.43
CA ASP A 73 -4.51 -0.15 -12.35
C ASP A 73 -4.84 -1.39 -11.50
N GLY A 74 -3.84 -2.22 -11.20
CA GLY A 74 -3.99 -3.46 -10.43
C GLY A 74 -2.68 -3.87 -9.76
N TYR A 75 -2.76 -4.88 -8.89
CA TYR A 75 -1.62 -5.50 -8.21
C TYR A 75 -1.52 -6.99 -8.54
#